data_AF-A0A3C0JRB6-F1
#
_entry.id   AF-A0A3C0JRB6-F1
#
_cell.length_a   1.000
_cell.length_b   1.000
_cell.length_c   1.000
_cell.angle_alpha   90.00
_cell.angle_beta   90.00
_cell.angle_gamma   90.00
#
_symmetry.space_group_name_H-M   'P 1'
#
loop_
_entity.id
_entity.type
_entity.pdbx_description
1 polymer ?
#
loop_
_entity_poly.entity_id
_entity_poly.type
_entity_poly.pdbx_seq_one_letter_code
_entity_poly.pdbx_strand_id
1 'polypeptide(L)'
;MRACLGLLDADSGPVLEDYPEDIPVDATPVDFTGMSCPIDLPSLPSNDSELTQSLLQEIGQIAPWYDLAVNQRSRTTVGVSKLDILDAGRFLIDFIEDPSSPSPRPEFEVGPMLKCTCEDLKAFYSEAASAQPGMSSSLAVENWLWNETVLGKVLWKFREEHLDSPDTATQFLTRRNLVPDRQIQFRGAPAF
;
A
#
# COMPACT_ATOMS: atom_id res chain seq x y z
N MET A 1 37.43 -10.72 -0.40
CA MET A 1 36.66 -11.96 -0.68
C MET A 1 37.08 -13.20 0.13
N ARG A 2 38.34 -13.35 0.61
CA ARG A 2 38.72 -14.53 1.40
C ARG A 2 38.05 -14.61 2.78
N ALA A 3 37.83 -13.49 3.46
CA ALA A 3 37.28 -13.50 4.81
C ALA A 3 35.78 -13.87 4.86
N CYS A 4 34.98 -13.40 3.91
CA CYS A 4 33.55 -13.72 3.83
C CYS A 4 33.30 -15.22 3.57
N LEU A 5 34.24 -15.92 2.92
CA LEU A 5 34.16 -17.37 2.68
C LEU A 5 34.61 -18.20 3.90
N GLY A 6 35.39 -17.64 4.82
CA GLY A 6 35.86 -18.35 6.02
C GLY A 6 34.73 -18.66 7.02
N LEU A 7 33.64 -17.89 7.00
CA LEU A 7 32.44 -18.15 7.81
C LEU A 7 31.74 -19.47 7.44
N LEU A 8 31.93 -19.96 6.21
CA LEU A 8 31.37 -21.24 5.75
C LEU A 8 32.12 -22.45 6.31
N ASP A 9 33.36 -22.26 6.79
CA ASP A 9 34.19 -23.29 7.38
C ASP A 9 34.02 -23.38 8.92
N ALA A 10 33.08 -22.62 9.49
CA ALA A 10 32.81 -22.63 10.92
C ALA A 10 32.06 -23.92 11.33
N ASP A 11 32.63 -24.66 12.29
CA ASP A 11 32.10 -25.96 12.73
C ASP A 11 30.71 -25.89 13.42
N SER A 12 30.22 -24.70 13.81
CA SER A 12 28.92 -24.56 14.49
C SER A 12 28.36 -23.13 14.51
N GLY A 13 27.06 -23.02 14.21
CA GLY A 13 26.18 -21.89 14.54
C GLY A 13 26.32 -20.65 13.64
N PRO A 14 25.33 -19.73 13.65
CA PRO A 14 25.45 -18.48 12.91
C PRO A 14 26.58 -17.64 13.51
N VAL A 15 27.70 -17.56 12.79
CA VAL A 15 28.86 -16.75 13.18
C VAL A 15 28.67 -15.34 12.66
N LEU A 16 28.64 -14.36 13.57
CA LEU A 16 28.68 -12.94 13.27
C LEU A 16 30.08 -12.43 13.62
N GLU A 17 30.92 -12.17 12.61
CA GLU A 17 32.22 -11.55 12.78
C GLU A 17 32.17 -10.09 12.32
N ASP A 18 32.69 -9.19 13.16
CA ASP A 18 32.85 -7.79 12.81
C ASP A 18 33.91 -7.65 11.72
N TYR A 19 33.54 -7.01 10.61
CA TYR A 19 34.43 -6.77 9.49
C TYR A 19 34.95 -5.33 9.55
N PRO A 20 36.24 -5.10 9.91
CA PRO A 20 36.79 -3.76 10.13
C PRO A 20 37.16 -3.04 8.83
N GLU A 21 36.71 -3.53 7.66
CA GLU A 21 36.90 -2.81 6.40
C GLU A 21 35.98 -1.59 6.37
N ASP A 22 36.55 -0.41 6.63
CA ASP A 22 35.89 0.87 6.43
C ASP A 22 35.57 1.07 4.94
N ILE A 23 34.36 1.52 4.65
CA ILE A 23 33.97 1.94 3.31
C ILE A 23 34.86 3.14 2.94
N PRO A 24 35.57 3.13 1.80
CA PRO A 24 36.41 4.25 1.41
C PRO A 24 35.59 5.53 1.34
N VAL A 25 36.09 6.60 1.97
CA VAL A 25 35.41 7.89 2.13
C VAL A 25 35.06 8.55 0.78
N ASP A 26 35.77 8.18 -0.28
CA ASP A 26 35.55 8.62 -1.66
C ASP A 26 34.57 7.73 -2.46
N ALA A 27 33.88 6.80 -1.81
CA ALA A 27 32.79 6.09 -2.45
C ALA A 27 31.74 7.12 -2.89
N THR A 28 31.61 7.29 -4.21
CA THR A 28 30.53 8.08 -4.82
C THR A 28 29.23 7.68 -4.14
N PRO A 29 28.38 8.63 -3.67
CA PRO A 29 27.09 8.28 -3.10
C PRO A 29 26.40 7.35 -4.08
N VAL A 30 26.19 6.10 -3.65
CA VAL A 30 25.49 5.14 -4.48
C VAL A 30 24.09 5.69 -4.61
N ASP A 31 23.69 5.96 -5.84
CA ASP A 31 22.40 6.54 -6.16
C ASP A 31 21.31 5.51 -5.84
N PHE A 32 20.73 5.61 -4.65
CA PHE A 32 19.57 4.80 -4.22
C PHE A 32 18.25 5.33 -4.80
N THR A 33 18.27 6.20 -5.82
CA THR A 33 17.03 6.66 -6.49
C THR A 33 16.34 5.58 -7.32
N GLY A 34 16.92 4.38 -7.42
CA GLY A 34 16.24 3.21 -7.99
C GLY A 34 15.12 2.69 -7.09
N MET A 35 13.95 2.42 -7.68
CA MET A 35 12.87 1.70 -7.02
C MET A 35 13.41 0.38 -6.46
N SER A 36 13.19 0.13 -5.16
CA SER A 36 13.44 -1.19 -4.59
C SER A 36 12.57 -2.20 -5.33
N CYS A 37 13.20 -3.14 -6.04
CA CYS A 37 12.47 -4.17 -6.76
C CYS A 37 11.70 -5.03 -5.74
N PRO A 38 10.36 -5.13 -5.85
CA PRO A 38 9.61 -6.07 -5.05
C PRO A 38 10.14 -7.48 -5.29
N ILE A 39 10.35 -8.24 -4.21
CA ILE A 39 10.59 -9.67 -4.35
C ILE A 39 9.24 -10.38 -4.41
N ASP A 40 9.04 -11.18 -5.45
CA ASP A 40 7.85 -12.02 -5.59
C ASP A 40 7.98 -13.23 -4.68
N LEU A 41 7.42 -13.11 -3.47
CA LEU A 41 7.24 -14.24 -2.58
C LEU A 41 5.97 -15.01 -2.96
N PRO A 42 5.99 -16.35 -2.99
CA PRO A 42 4.80 -17.14 -3.31
C PRO A 42 3.74 -16.96 -2.22
N SER A 43 2.51 -16.67 -2.64
CA SER A 43 1.36 -16.55 -1.74
C SER A 43 1.01 -17.91 -1.12
N LEU A 44 0.68 -17.90 0.18
CA LEU A 44 0.14 -19.09 0.84
C LEU A 44 -1.27 -19.39 0.30
N PRO A 45 -1.68 -20.67 0.22
CA PRO A 45 -3.04 -21.01 -0.21
C PRO A 45 -4.07 -20.37 0.73
N SER A 46 -4.98 -19.57 0.16
CA SER A 46 -6.08 -18.90 0.86
C SER A 46 -7.41 -19.18 0.14
N ASN A 47 -8.51 -19.13 0.89
CA ASN A 47 -9.87 -19.16 0.33
C ASN A 47 -10.34 -17.77 -0.14
N ASP A 48 -9.53 -16.73 0.05
CA ASP A 48 -9.81 -15.37 -0.39
C ASP A 48 -9.89 -15.28 -1.91
N SER A 49 -10.66 -14.32 -2.43
CA SER A 49 -10.68 -14.02 -3.87
C SER A 49 -9.29 -13.57 -4.36
N GLU A 50 -9.01 -13.73 -5.67
CA GLU A 50 -7.74 -13.28 -6.27
C GLU A 50 -7.49 -11.78 -6.04
N LEU A 51 -8.56 -10.98 -6.03
CA LEU A 51 -8.48 -9.53 -5.78
C LEU A 51 -8.06 -9.26 -4.34
N THR A 52 -8.66 -9.95 -3.37
CA THR A 52 -8.28 -9.86 -1.95
C THR A 52 -6.83 -10.28 -1.73
N GLN A 53 -6.41 -11.41 -2.30
CA GLN A 53 -5.03 -11.87 -2.17
C GLN A 53 -4.04 -10.85 -2.74
N SER A 54 -4.32 -10.30 -3.92
CA SER A 54 -3.47 -9.31 -4.58
C SER A 54 -3.34 -8.02 -3.75
N LEU A 55 -4.45 -7.52 -3.20
CA LEU A 55 -4.42 -6.29 -2.40
C LEU A 55 -3.66 -6.49 -1.08
N LEU A 56 -3.90 -7.60 -0.38
CA LEU A 56 -3.24 -7.88 0.90
C LEU A 56 -1.73 -8.13 0.72
N GLN A 57 -1.34 -8.79 -0.38
CA GLN A 57 0.06 -8.96 -0.74
C GLN A 57 0.73 -7.60 -1.00
N GLU A 58 0.08 -6.71 -1.76
CA GLU A 58 0.60 -5.36 -2.01
C GLU A 58 0.72 -4.55 -0.70
N ILE A 59 -0.30 -4.58 0.16
CA ILE A 59 -0.24 -3.92 1.49
C ILE A 59 0.98 -4.42 2.28
N GLY A 60 1.25 -5.73 2.26
CA GLY A 60 2.42 -6.31 2.90
C GLY A 60 3.75 -5.82 2.33
N GLN A 61 3.84 -5.59 1.01
CA GLN A 61 5.02 -5.02 0.35
C GLN A 61 5.23 -3.54 0.68
N ILE A 62 4.15 -2.80 0.92
CA ILE A 62 4.18 -1.37 1.24
C ILE A 62 4.43 -1.09 2.74
N ALA A 63 4.07 -2.03 3.63
CA ALA A 63 4.15 -1.87 5.08
C ALA A 63 5.53 -1.39 5.61
N PRO A 64 6.69 -1.90 5.15
CA PRO A 64 7.99 -1.42 5.64
C PRO A 64 8.22 0.07 5.39
N TRP A 65 7.73 0.59 4.26
CA TRP A 65 7.83 2.02 3.92
C TRP A 65 6.90 2.87 4.77
N TYR A 66 5.69 2.37 5.03
CA TYR A 66 4.77 2.98 5.98
C TYR A 66 5.39 3.08 7.37
N ASP A 67 5.93 1.98 7.90
CA ASP A 67 6.57 1.94 9.22
C ASP A 67 7.74 2.92 9.30
N LEU A 68 8.58 2.97 8.26
CA LEU A 68 9.67 3.95 8.18
C LEU A 68 9.15 5.39 8.21
N ALA A 69 8.10 5.70 7.44
CA ALA A 69 7.49 7.03 7.40
C ALA A 69 6.92 7.44 8.77
N VAL A 70 6.21 6.53 9.44
CA VAL A 70 5.66 6.75 10.78
C VAL A 70 6.76 6.97 11.80
N ASN A 71 7.81 6.16 11.77
CA ASN A 71 8.95 6.28 12.68
C ASN A 71 9.67 7.63 12.51
N GLN A 72 9.88 8.09 11.27
CA GLN A 72 10.50 9.38 10.98
C GLN A 72 9.65 10.57 11.44
N ARG A 73 8.32 10.48 11.30
CA ARG A 73 7.39 11.58 11.60
C ARG A 73 6.83 11.55 13.03
N SER A 74 6.97 10.41 13.71
CA SER A 74 6.35 10.11 15.02
C SER A 74 4.84 10.34 15.06
N ARG A 75 4.16 10.25 13.90
CA ARG A 75 2.70 10.39 13.76
C ARG A 75 2.21 9.69 12.51
N THR A 76 0.93 9.37 12.48
CA THR A 76 0.21 8.87 11.30
C THR A 76 -1.19 9.48 11.22
N THR A 77 -1.74 9.53 10.01
CA THR A 77 -3.13 9.89 9.70
C THR A 77 -4.01 8.66 9.49
N VAL A 78 -3.44 7.45 9.44
CA VAL A 78 -4.16 6.18 9.38
C VAL A 78 -4.85 5.91 10.72
N GLY A 79 -6.06 5.34 10.67
CA GLY A 79 -6.80 4.82 11.81
C GLY A 79 -8.10 5.57 12.11
N VAL A 80 -8.68 6.24 11.12
CA VAL A 80 -10.01 6.86 11.20
C VAL A 80 -11.10 5.78 11.26
N SER A 81 -10.95 4.70 10.50
CA SER A 81 -11.88 3.55 10.50
C SER A 81 -11.83 2.75 11.79
N LYS A 82 -10.68 2.77 12.49
CA LYS A 82 -10.32 1.89 13.62
C LYS A 82 -10.21 0.41 13.24
N LEU A 83 -9.96 0.11 11.96
CA LEU A 83 -9.61 -1.22 11.49
C LEU A 83 -8.10 -1.36 11.39
N ASP A 84 -7.60 -2.58 11.49
CA ASP A 84 -6.27 -2.90 10.98
C ASP A 84 -6.24 -2.66 9.46
N ILE A 85 -5.07 -2.33 8.90
CA ILE A 85 -4.97 -1.98 7.49
C ILE A 85 -5.32 -3.16 6.57
N LEU A 86 -5.05 -4.40 6.98
CA LEU A 86 -5.42 -5.60 6.24
C LEU A 86 -6.94 -5.82 6.32
N ASP A 87 -7.55 -5.60 7.47
CA ASP A 87 -9.00 -5.70 7.66
C ASP A 87 -9.74 -4.62 6.86
N ALA A 88 -9.17 -3.42 6.77
CA ALA A 88 -9.67 -2.35 5.90
C ALA A 88 -9.66 -2.76 4.41
N GLY A 89 -8.57 -3.39 3.96
CA GLY A 89 -8.46 -3.93 2.60
C GLY A 89 -9.51 -5.02 2.32
N ARG A 90 -9.68 -5.96 3.25
CA ARG A 90 -10.69 -7.03 3.17
C ARG A 90 -12.10 -6.47 3.10
N PHE A 91 -12.46 -5.59 4.03
CA PHE A 91 -13.81 -5.01 4.07
C PHE A 91 -14.17 -4.26 2.78
N LEU A 92 -13.23 -3.51 2.19
CA LEU A 92 -13.48 -2.84 0.92
C LEU A 92 -13.80 -3.84 -0.19
N ILE A 93 -13.05 -4.94 -0.29
CA ILE A 93 -13.28 -5.95 -1.32
C ILE A 93 -14.54 -6.76 -1.05
N ASP A 94 -14.79 -7.17 0.19
CA ASP A 94 -16.01 -7.87 0.59
C ASP A 94 -17.26 -7.05 0.21
N PHE A 95 -17.23 -5.73 0.40
CA PHE A 95 -18.33 -4.86 -0.03
C PHE A 95 -18.46 -4.75 -1.56
N ILE A 96 -17.34 -4.70 -2.29
CA ILE A 96 -17.35 -4.66 -3.76
C ILE A 96 -17.94 -5.97 -4.32
N GLU A 97 -17.57 -7.11 -3.73
CA GLU A 97 -18.03 -8.44 -4.17
C GLU A 97 -19.46 -8.75 -3.72
N ASP A 98 -19.83 -8.30 -2.51
CA ASP A 98 -21.17 -8.42 -1.95
C ASP A 98 -21.59 -7.10 -1.23
N PRO A 99 -22.37 -6.23 -1.90
CA PRO A 99 -22.85 -4.98 -1.31
C PRO A 99 -23.79 -5.15 -0.11
N SER A 100 -24.22 -6.38 0.20
CA SER A 100 -24.97 -6.70 1.42
C SER A 100 -24.08 -6.97 2.64
N SER A 101 -22.76 -6.99 2.45
CA SER A 101 -21.76 -7.18 3.51
C SER A 101 -21.98 -6.16 4.65
N PRO A 102 -22.07 -6.62 5.90
CA PRO A 102 -22.29 -5.73 7.03
C PRO A 102 -21.04 -4.88 7.31
N SER A 103 -21.23 -3.78 8.02
CA SER A 103 -20.12 -3.02 8.57
C SER A 103 -19.32 -3.90 9.54
N PRO A 104 -17.97 -3.90 9.48
CA PRO A 104 -17.11 -4.58 10.44
C PRO A 104 -17.24 -3.98 11.85
N ARG A 105 -17.80 -2.77 11.94
CA ARG A 105 -18.13 -2.07 13.19
C ARG A 105 -19.65 -1.87 13.26
N PRO A 106 -20.39 -2.72 13.98
CA PRO A 106 -21.86 -2.75 13.97
C PRO A 106 -22.52 -1.41 14.39
N GLU A 107 -21.79 -0.57 15.10
CA GLU A 107 -22.25 0.75 15.55
C GLU A 107 -22.20 1.83 14.45
N PHE A 108 -21.65 1.53 13.27
CA PHE A 108 -21.58 2.43 12.12
C PHE A 108 -22.30 1.86 10.89
N GLU A 109 -22.92 2.76 10.12
CA GLU A 109 -23.46 2.44 8.80
C GLU A 109 -22.33 2.12 7.79
N VAL A 110 -22.64 1.29 6.80
CA VAL A 110 -21.69 0.79 5.79
C VAL A 110 -21.06 1.93 4.99
N GLY A 111 -21.85 2.88 4.47
CA GLY A 111 -21.34 3.99 3.65
C GLY A 111 -20.27 4.86 4.37
N PRO A 112 -20.54 5.37 5.58
CA PRO A 112 -19.53 6.04 6.40
C PRO A 112 -18.30 5.19 6.69
N MET A 113 -18.48 3.89 6.98
CA MET A 113 -17.34 2.98 7.19
C MET A 113 -16.49 2.78 5.94
N LEU A 114 -17.10 2.65 4.77
CA LEU A 114 -16.40 2.59 3.49
C LEU A 114 -15.57 3.85 3.26
N LYS A 115 -16.12 5.03 3.58
CA LYS A 115 -15.38 6.28 3.48
C LYS A 115 -14.15 6.26 4.38
N CYS A 116 -14.31 5.98 5.67
CA CYS A 116 -13.18 5.93 6.61
C CYS A 116 -12.12 4.90 6.20
N THR A 117 -12.57 3.74 5.72
CA THR A 117 -11.70 2.66 5.21
C THR A 117 -10.90 3.12 4.00
N CYS A 118 -11.54 3.77 3.02
CA CYS A 118 -10.87 4.30 1.84
C CYS A 118 -9.87 5.41 2.20
N GLU A 119 -10.19 6.26 3.18
CA GLU A 119 -9.24 7.28 3.65
C GLU A 119 -8.02 6.66 4.34
N ASP A 120 -8.20 5.65 5.18
CA ASP A 120 -7.10 4.94 5.84
C ASP A 120 -6.20 4.24 4.82
N LEU A 121 -6.77 3.57 3.81
CA LEU A 121 -6.01 2.94 2.72
C LEU A 121 -5.21 3.97 1.91
N LYS A 122 -5.85 5.08 1.50
CA LYS A 122 -5.15 6.16 0.78
C LYS A 122 -4.05 6.81 1.62
N ALA A 123 -4.31 7.01 2.91
CA ALA A 123 -3.34 7.57 3.86
C ALA A 123 -2.13 6.65 4.03
N PHE A 124 -2.36 5.34 4.20
CA PHE A 124 -1.30 4.34 4.33
C PHE A 124 -0.34 4.37 3.14
N TYR A 125 -0.87 4.33 1.92
CA TYR A 125 -0.04 4.38 0.70
C TYR A 125 0.66 5.73 0.53
N SER A 126 -0.03 6.84 0.83
CA SER A 126 0.57 8.18 0.70
C SER A 126 1.66 8.45 1.73
N GLU A 127 1.52 7.93 2.95
CA GLU A 127 2.55 7.99 3.98
C GLU A 127 3.74 7.11 3.61
N ALA A 128 3.50 5.87 3.17
CA ALA A 128 4.55 4.98 2.69
C ALA A 128 5.37 5.58 1.54
N ALA A 129 4.69 6.17 0.55
CA ALA A 129 5.33 6.84 -0.58
C ALA A 129 6.31 7.94 -0.14
N SER A 130 6.08 8.57 1.01
CA SER A 130 6.97 9.64 1.50
C SER A 130 8.32 9.16 2.03
N ALA A 131 8.44 7.88 2.35
CA ALA A 131 9.68 7.23 2.77
C ALA A 131 10.28 6.34 1.67
N GLN A 132 9.51 6.06 0.62
CA GLN A 132 9.95 5.24 -0.51
C GLN A 132 10.85 6.02 -1.48
N PRO A 133 11.98 5.45 -1.94
CA PRO A 133 12.80 6.04 -2.99
C PRO A 133 12.02 6.24 -4.30
N GLY A 134 12.36 7.28 -5.06
CA GLY A 134 11.74 7.56 -6.37
C GLY A 134 10.45 8.40 -6.33
N MET A 135 9.85 8.59 -5.15
CA MET A 135 8.62 9.38 -4.96
C MET A 135 8.92 10.88 -4.81
N SER A 136 9.51 11.47 -5.85
CA SER A 136 10.10 12.81 -5.83
C SER A 136 9.11 13.98 -5.92
N SER A 137 7.84 13.72 -6.25
CA SER A 137 6.82 14.77 -6.38
C SER A 137 5.42 14.25 -6.04
N SER A 138 4.52 15.18 -5.67
CA SER A 138 3.11 14.84 -5.44
C SER A 138 2.43 14.23 -6.69
N LEU A 139 2.88 14.63 -7.89
CA LEU A 139 2.38 14.08 -9.15
C LEU A 139 2.80 12.61 -9.33
N ALA A 140 4.06 12.28 -8.99
CA ALA A 140 4.56 10.91 -9.07
C ALA A 140 3.81 10.00 -8.09
N VAL A 141 3.58 10.45 -6.85
CA VAL A 141 2.81 9.70 -5.84
C VAL A 141 1.37 9.48 -6.30
N GLU A 142 0.73 10.52 -6.84
CA GLU A 142 -0.63 10.42 -7.37
C GLU A 142 -0.70 9.41 -8.52
N ASN A 143 0.19 9.51 -9.51
CA ASN A 143 0.19 8.59 -10.66
C ASN A 143 0.44 7.14 -10.24
N TRP A 144 1.41 6.91 -9.36
CA TRP A 144 1.71 5.60 -8.82
C TRP A 144 0.51 4.99 -8.10
N LEU A 145 -0.07 5.72 -7.13
CA LEU A 145 -1.22 5.25 -6.35
C LEU A 145 -2.38 4.86 -7.27
N TRP A 146 -2.76 5.73 -8.21
CA TRP A 146 -3.99 5.53 -8.98
C TRP A 146 -3.85 4.59 -10.17
N ASN A 147 -2.65 4.42 -10.73
CA ASN A 147 -2.45 3.70 -12.00
C ASN A 147 -1.56 2.47 -11.89
N GLU A 148 -0.71 2.38 -10.86
CA GLU A 148 0.28 1.30 -10.74
C GLU A 148 -0.04 0.32 -9.62
N THR A 149 -0.78 0.75 -8.58
CA THR A 149 -1.10 -0.10 -7.44
C THR A 149 -2.37 -0.95 -7.64
N VAL A 150 -2.44 -2.09 -6.96
CA VAL A 150 -3.66 -2.89 -6.77
C VAL A 150 -4.71 -2.08 -6.03
N LEU A 151 -4.34 -1.31 -5.00
CA LEU A 151 -5.28 -0.41 -4.32
C LEU A 151 -5.97 0.55 -5.31
N GLY A 152 -5.21 1.19 -6.21
CA GLY A 152 -5.75 2.06 -7.25
C GLY A 152 -6.78 1.35 -8.12
N LYS A 153 -6.48 0.11 -8.56
CA LYS A 153 -7.42 -0.73 -9.32
C LYS A 153 -8.68 -1.04 -8.53
N VAL A 154 -8.56 -1.37 -7.24
CA VAL A 154 -9.70 -1.65 -6.35
C VAL A 154 -10.58 -0.41 -6.16
N LEU A 155 -10.00 0.77 -5.93
CA LEU A 155 -10.74 2.02 -5.78
C LEU A 155 -11.47 2.41 -7.07
N TRP A 156 -10.86 2.18 -8.24
CA TRP A 156 -11.52 2.36 -9.53
C TRP A 156 -12.68 1.40 -9.73
N LYS A 157 -12.48 0.11 -9.46
CA LYS A 157 -13.53 -0.92 -9.51
C LYS A 157 -14.71 -0.55 -8.60
N PHE A 158 -14.43 -0.17 -7.36
CA PHE A 158 -15.46 0.30 -6.42
C PHE A 158 -16.24 1.48 -7.01
N ARG A 159 -15.52 2.48 -7.55
CA ARG A 159 -16.14 3.65 -8.17
C ARG A 159 -17.10 3.26 -9.29
N GLU A 160 -16.66 2.40 -10.20
CA GLU A 160 -17.40 2.02 -11.41
C GLU A 160 -18.66 1.23 -11.09
N GLU A 161 -18.56 0.27 -10.18
CA GLU A 161 -19.67 -0.62 -9.86
C GLU A 161 -20.74 0.07 -8.98
N HIS A 162 -20.37 1.14 -8.27
CA HIS A 162 -21.22 1.78 -7.27
C HIS A 162 -21.53 3.26 -7.56
N LEU A 163 -21.39 3.68 -8.82
CA LEU A 163 -21.70 5.03 -9.31
C LEU A 163 -23.17 5.41 -9.15
N ASP A 164 -24.05 4.42 -9.29
CA ASP A 164 -25.51 4.54 -9.22
C ASP A 164 -26.09 3.72 -8.06
N SER A 165 -25.29 3.52 -7.00
CA SER A 165 -25.74 2.81 -5.80
C SER A 165 -27.05 3.41 -5.25
N PRO A 166 -28.01 2.57 -4.82
CA PRO A 166 -29.22 3.05 -4.14
C PRO A 166 -28.91 3.62 -2.75
N ASP A 167 -27.78 3.23 -2.14
CA ASP A 167 -27.31 3.83 -0.90
C ASP A 167 -26.71 5.21 -1.17
N THR A 168 -27.29 6.25 -0.56
CA THR A 168 -26.92 7.65 -0.83
C THR A 168 -25.50 7.95 -0.37
N ALA A 169 -25.05 7.35 0.74
CA ALA A 169 -23.70 7.57 1.26
C ALA A 169 -22.63 6.97 0.34
N THR A 170 -22.84 5.73 -0.11
CA THR A 170 -21.99 5.04 -1.09
C THR A 170 -21.96 5.78 -2.42
N GLN A 171 -23.13 6.19 -2.95
CA GLN A 171 -23.21 6.96 -4.17
C GLN A 171 -22.46 8.30 -4.07
N PHE A 172 -22.58 8.99 -2.93
CA PHE A 172 -21.86 10.24 -2.70
C PHE A 172 -20.35 10.03 -2.60
N LEU A 173 -19.91 8.96 -1.94
CA LEU A 173 -18.50 8.56 -1.86
C LEU A 173 -17.93 8.34 -3.25
N THR A 174 -18.54 7.46 -4.05
CA THR A 174 -18.03 7.06 -5.37
C THR A 174 -18.03 8.23 -6.35
N ARG A 175 -19.03 9.10 -6.32
CA ARG A 175 -19.14 10.25 -7.24
C ARG A 175 -18.19 11.42 -6.92
N ARG A 176 -17.82 11.63 -5.65
CA ARG A 176 -17.17 12.88 -5.23
C ARG A 176 -15.93 12.74 -4.35
N ASN A 177 -15.83 11.72 -3.50
CA ASN A 177 -14.78 11.66 -2.47
C ASN A 177 -13.78 10.52 -2.68
N LEU A 178 -14.13 9.54 -3.51
CA LEU A 178 -13.32 8.35 -3.69
C LEU A 178 -12.08 8.65 -4.55
N VAL A 179 -12.29 9.10 -5.79
CA VAL A 179 -11.24 9.37 -6.78
C VAL A 179 -11.20 10.87 -7.13
N PRO A 180 -10.03 11.53 -7.11
CA PRO A 180 -9.90 12.94 -7.49
C PRO A 180 -10.40 13.23 -8.91
N ASP A 181 -11.07 14.37 -9.12
CA ASP A 181 -11.58 14.80 -10.44
C ASP A 181 -10.50 14.82 -11.51
N ARG A 182 -9.27 15.19 -11.13
CA ARG A 182 -8.12 15.21 -12.03
C ARG A 182 -7.84 13.82 -12.61
N GLN A 183 -7.86 12.78 -11.78
CA GLN A 183 -7.67 11.39 -12.23
C GLN A 183 -8.83 10.92 -13.13
N ILE A 184 -10.06 11.37 -12.88
CA ILE A 184 -11.21 11.08 -13.74
C ILE A 184 -11.02 11.71 -15.13
N GLN A 185 -10.55 12.95 -15.19
CA GLN A 185 -10.31 13.66 -16.46
C GLN A 185 -9.19 13.04 -17.29
N PHE A 186 -8.15 12.49 -16.65
CA PHE A 186 -7.00 11.88 -17.33
C PHE A 186 -7.09 10.37 -17.49
N ARG A 187 -8.22 9.74 -17.11
CA ARG A 187 -8.40 8.30 -17.26
C ARG A 187 -8.31 7.89 -18.74
N GLY A 188 -7.26 7.14 -19.09
CA GLY A 188 -6.98 6.72 -20.47
C GLY A 188 -6.14 7.71 -21.29
N ALA A 189 -5.71 8.82 -20.71
CA ALA A 189 -4.69 9.68 -21.31
C ALA A 189 -3.30 9.02 -21.18
N PRO A 190 -2.38 9.22 -22.15
CA PRO A 190 -1.03 8.70 -22.03
C PRO A 190 -0.34 9.27 -20.79
N ALA A 191 0.32 8.41 -20.02
CA ALA A 191 1.22 8.83 -18.95
C ALA A 191 2.38 9.64 -19.58
N PHE A 192 2.61 10.85 -19.06
CA PHE A 192 3.71 11.73 -19.49
C PHE A 192 5.01 11.40 -18.77
#